data_AF-A0A9X1W800-F1
#
_entry.id   AF-A0A9X1W800-F1
#
_cell.length_a   1.000
_cell.length_b   1.000
_cell.length_c   1.000
_cell.angle_alpha   90.00
_cell.angle_beta   90.00
_cell.angle_gamma   90.00
#
_symmetry.space_group_name_H-M   'P 1'
#
loop_
_entity.id
_entity.type
_entity.pdbx_description
1 polymer ?
#
loop_
_entity_poly.entity_id
_entity_poly.type
_entity_poly.pdbx_seq_one_letter_code
_entity_poly.pdbx_strand_id
1 'polypeptide(L)'
;MDYFLNNHQGIDMRVRKGMIGIAASILLITGAGVVELTRSKSTPQNYVAAETVKETYESRLYTLSPYKTGHFGLRMFRQTQDPKYHFAIWTDMAYIASQLNHLSSLIDDEKAILAYSMKRLDGYSKARDERSRRRHAATKHDPKYFFMGLDLLRYVARLNEYGLKHKKDAALREVLNTYDFKTVLTDKTMIKAWAAQLANQAYWLKQIGEEDLVSEFTQAFQEAYPEREDYRLSTQQFSNKLYGMTHIILADSGYYQKTIKESDHQWIYDYFRTHIDDIVKYTKEDVIAEVGLTFLLAGLEDDPVVKRSQEVIRNAIDRKYGMIPSVSGDFDFAYGEHRNVLAIMLLDWKQPNQGPNVAKTPALYRRLPFGLETQAPTQS
;
A
#
# COMPACT_ATOMS: atom_id res chain seq x y z
N MET A 1 -6.06 45.23 -59.36
CA MET A 1 -4.68 45.70 -59.16
C MET A 1 -3.83 44.78 -59.99
N ASP A 2 -3.38 45.36 -61.10
CA ASP A 2 -3.04 44.72 -62.35
C ASP A 2 -1.51 44.57 -62.47
N TYR A 3 -1.08 43.55 -63.22
CA TYR A 3 0.12 43.53 -64.09
C TYR A 3 1.49 43.19 -63.43
N PHE A 4 2.44 42.43 -64.00
CA PHE A 4 2.66 41.70 -65.29
C PHE A 4 4.09 41.04 -65.18
N LEU A 5 4.45 39.85 -65.69
CA LEU A 5 5.03 39.51 -67.02
C LEU A 5 5.65 38.07 -66.94
N ASN A 6 5.33 37.15 -67.87
CA ASN A 6 6.10 36.65 -69.04
C ASN A 6 7.57 36.24 -68.77
N ASN A 7 8.17 35.15 -69.29
CA ASN A 7 7.93 34.40 -70.54
C ASN A 7 8.69 33.04 -70.52
N HIS A 8 8.21 32.06 -71.29
CA HIS A 8 8.86 30.78 -71.64
C HIS A 8 9.98 30.93 -72.70
N GLN A 9 10.88 29.93 -72.79
CA GLN A 9 11.44 29.19 -73.97
C GLN A 9 12.74 28.47 -73.48
N GLY A 10 13.14 27.23 -73.79
CA GLY A 10 12.70 26.15 -74.68
C GLY A 10 13.93 25.41 -75.29
N ILE A 11 14.04 24.08 -75.09
CA ILE A 11 14.60 23.04 -76.02
C ILE A 11 16.16 23.05 -76.18
N ASP A 12 16.97 21.97 -76.20
CA ASP A 12 16.84 20.63 -76.79
C ASP A 12 17.85 19.54 -76.29
N MET A 13 17.44 18.27 -76.46
CA MET A 13 18.15 17.00 -76.77
C MET A 13 19.69 16.84 -76.66
N ARG A 14 20.18 15.74 -76.03
CA ARG A 14 20.48 14.40 -76.67
C ARG A 14 21.23 13.43 -75.72
N VAL A 15 21.11 12.15 -76.09
CA VAL A 15 21.44 10.89 -75.40
C VAL A 15 22.92 10.49 -75.53
N ARG A 16 23.55 9.88 -74.49
CA ARG A 16 24.26 8.58 -74.56
C ARG A 16 24.79 8.06 -73.20
N LYS A 17 24.72 6.73 -73.10
CA LYS A 17 25.09 5.84 -71.98
C LYS A 17 26.60 5.86 -71.67
N GLY A 18 26.97 5.67 -70.39
CA GLY A 18 28.33 5.25 -70.03
C GLY A 18 28.62 5.24 -68.53
N MET A 19 28.87 4.03 -68.01
CA MET A 19 29.59 3.67 -66.78
C MET A 19 28.87 3.71 -65.43
N ILE A 20 28.62 2.48 -64.95
CA ILE A 20 28.47 2.06 -63.57
C ILE A 20 29.73 2.48 -62.79
N GLY A 21 29.53 3.26 -61.72
CA GLY A 21 30.51 3.52 -60.68
C GLY A 21 29.83 3.31 -59.33
N ILE A 22 30.13 2.20 -58.68
CA ILE A 22 29.66 1.83 -57.34
C ILE A 22 30.31 2.80 -56.35
N ALA A 23 29.51 3.67 -55.73
CA ALA A 23 29.87 4.36 -54.49
C ALA A 23 29.03 3.77 -53.37
N ALA A 24 29.62 2.80 -52.67
CA ALA A 24 29.08 2.24 -51.44
C ALA A 24 29.05 3.34 -50.37
N SER A 25 27.86 3.90 -50.12
CA SER A 25 27.62 4.67 -48.91
C SER A 25 27.24 3.68 -47.81
N ILE A 26 28.22 3.37 -46.98
CA ILE A 26 28.05 2.67 -45.71
C ILE A 26 27.14 3.55 -44.84
N LEU A 27 25.84 3.23 -44.80
CA LEU A 27 24.98 3.68 -43.72
C LEU A 27 25.41 2.90 -42.48
N LEU A 28 26.19 3.54 -41.62
CA LEU A 28 26.36 3.11 -40.24
C LEU A 28 24.99 3.16 -39.57
N ILE A 29 24.34 2.00 -39.49
CA ILE A 29 23.26 1.72 -38.55
C ILE A 29 23.89 1.80 -37.16
N THR A 30 24.02 3.01 -36.61
CA THR A 30 24.21 3.16 -35.17
C THR A 30 22.88 2.75 -34.57
N GLY A 31 22.82 1.50 -34.11
CA GLY A 31 21.70 0.96 -33.35
C GLY A 31 21.42 1.91 -32.19
N ALA A 32 20.37 2.70 -32.31
CA ALA A 32 19.61 3.17 -31.18
C ALA A 32 19.01 1.92 -30.55
N GLY A 33 19.80 1.24 -29.74
CA GLY A 33 19.27 0.32 -28.76
C GLY A 33 18.26 1.12 -27.97
N VAL A 34 16.99 0.78 -28.12
CA VAL A 34 16.02 1.03 -27.07
C VAL A 34 16.64 0.41 -25.84
N VAL A 35 17.18 1.24 -24.95
CA VAL A 35 17.48 0.83 -23.59
C VAL A 35 16.12 0.57 -22.98
N GLU A 36 15.63 -0.65 -23.22
CA GLU A 36 14.61 -1.25 -22.39
C GLU A 36 15.25 -1.25 -21.00
N LEU A 37 14.89 -0.25 -20.17
CA LEU A 37 15.28 -0.23 -18.77
C LEU A 37 14.97 -1.62 -18.25
N THR A 38 16.01 -2.39 -17.96
CA THR A 38 15.92 -3.77 -17.55
C THR A 38 15.21 -3.78 -16.21
N ARG A 39 13.89 -3.89 -16.27
CA ARG A 39 13.04 -4.21 -15.14
C ARG A 39 13.69 -5.39 -14.44
N SER A 40 14.13 -5.20 -13.19
CA SER A 40 14.70 -6.28 -12.39
C SER A 40 13.65 -7.40 -12.33
N LYS A 41 13.84 -8.43 -13.14
CA LYS A 41 13.00 -9.62 -13.09
C LYS A 41 13.35 -10.33 -11.80
N SER A 42 12.33 -10.70 -11.02
CA SER A 42 12.49 -11.55 -9.84
C SER A 42 13.42 -12.71 -10.17
N THR A 43 14.38 -13.00 -9.28
CA THR A 43 15.28 -14.14 -9.52
C THR A 43 14.43 -15.41 -9.69
N PRO A 44 14.85 -16.38 -10.51
CA PRO A 44 14.06 -17.60 -10.74
C PRO A 44 13.65 -18.30 -9.42
N GLN A 45 14.52 -18.26 -8.41
CA GLN A 45 14.23 -18.82 -7.09
C GLN A 45 13.16 -18.02 -6.32
N ASN A 46 13.24 -16.68 -6.34
CA ASN A 46 12.23 -15.84 -5.70
C ASN A 46 10.87 -16.00 -6.38
N TYR A 47 10.84 -16.04 -7.72
CA TYR A 47 9.61 -16.27 -8.47
C TYR A 47 8.94 -17.59 -8.10
N VAL A 48 9.68 -18.71 -8.09
CA VAL A 48 9.12 -20.03 -7.73
C VAL A 48 8.58 -20.04 -6.29
N ALA A 49 9.30 -19.39 -5.37
CA ALA A 49 8.86 -19.27 -3.98
C ALA A 49 7.59 -18.43 -3.85
N ALA A 50 7.51 -17.28 -4.53
CA ALA A 50 6.32 -16.45 -4.58
C ALA A 50 5.13 -17.22 -5.18
N GLU A 51 5.35 -17.96 -6.27
CA GLU A 51 4.31 -18.74 -6.93
C GLU A 51 3.74 -19.82 -6.01
N THR A 52 4.61 -20.52 -5.28
CA THR A 52 4.20 -21.54 -4.30
C THR A 52 3.24 -20.96 -3.27
N VAL A 53 3.57 -19.79 -2.70
CA VAL A 53 2.72 -19.13 -1.71
C VAL A 53 1.43 -18.59 -2.34
N LYS A 54 1.53 -18.03 -3.55
CA LYS A 54 0.40 -17.49 -4.29
C LYS A 54 -0.62 -18.58 -4.62
N GLU A 55 -0.21 -19.71 -5.18
CA GLU A 55 -1.08 -20.85 -5.48
C GLU A 55 -1.73 -21.41 -4.21
N THR A 56 -0.98 -21.48 -3.12
CA THR A 56 -1.44 -21.95 -1.81
C THR A 56 -2.60 -21.09 -1.26
N TYR A 57 -2.56 -19.78 -1.50
CA TYR A 57 -3.61 -18.85 -1.09
C TYR A 57 -4.75 -18.76 -2.11
N GLU A 58 -4.45 -18.66 -3.40
CA GLU A 58 -5.46 -18.58 -4.46
C GLU A 58 -6.39 -19.81 -4.45
N SER A 59 -5.84 -21.01 -4.25
CA SER A 59 -6.62 -22.26 -4.23
C SER A 59 -7.61 -22.37 -3.07
N ARG A 60 -7.42 -21.60 -2.00
CA ARG A 60 -8.24 -21.65 -0.77
C ARG A 60 -8.80 -20.29 -0.37
N LEU A 61 -8.74 -19.30 -1.26
CA LEU A 61 -9.13 -17.93 -0.98
C LEU A 61 -10.58 -17.81 -0.47
N TYR A 62 -11.47 -18.68 -0.95
CA TYR A 62 -12.87 -18.76 -0.54
C TYR A 62 -13.09 -19.14 0.94
N THR A 63 -12.07 -19.68 1.61
CA THR A 63 -12.14 -20.04 3.04
C THR A 63 -11.87 -18.86 3.97
N LEU A 64 -11.35 -17.75 3.42
CA LEU A 64 -11.05 -16.55 4.19
C LEU A 64 -12.31 -15.72 4.44
N SER A 65 -12.32 -14.99 5.56
CA SER A 65 -13.32 -13.96 5.82
C SER A 65 -13.33 -12.90 4.69
N PRO A 66 -14.45 -12.21 4.42
CA PRO A 66 -14.54 -11.15 3.42
C PRO A 66 -13.41 -10.12 3.51
N TYR A 67 -13.07 -9.71 4.73
CA TYR A 67 -11.98 -8.78 5.01
C TYR A 67 -10.62 -9.28 4.48
N LYS A 68 -10.25 -10.53 4.78
CA LYS A 68 -8.97 -11.12 4.37
C LYS A 68 -8.95 -11.45 2.88
N THR A 69 -10.07 -11.88 2.32
CA THR A 69 -10.22 -12.06 0.86
C THR A 69 -9.97 -10.76 0.12
N GLY A 70 -10.60 -9.65 0.58
CA GLY A 70 -10.38 -8.32 0.04
C GLY A 70 -8.93 -7.84 0.18
N HIS A 71 -8.34 -8.06 1.36
CA HIS A 71 -6.96 -7.70 1.67
C HIS A 71 -5.95 -8.37 0.74
N PHE A 72 -6.09 -9.68 0.51
CA PHE A 72 -5.26 -10.46 -0.40
C PHE A 72 -5.48 -10.03 -1.85
N GLY A 73 -6.74 -10.07 -2.30
CA GLY A 73 -7.11 -9.84 -3.69
C GLY A 73 -6.76 -8.44 -4.19
N LEU A 74 -6.94 -7.41 -3.36
CA LEU A 74 -6.56 -6.06 -3.75
C LEU A 74 -5.05 -5.90 -3.94
N ARG A 75 -4.24 -6.49 -3.06
CA ARG A 75 -2.77 -6.44 -3.19
C ARG A 75 -2.31 -7.18 -4.42
N MET A 76 -2.87 -8.35 -4.68
CA MET A 76 -2.53 -9.10 -5.88
C MET A 76 -2.96 -8.36 -7.14
N PHE A 77 -4.15 -7.74 -7.16
CA PHE A 77 -4.56 -6.88 -8.27
C PHE A 77 -3.59 -5.70 -8.47
N ARG A 78 -3.13 -5.04 -7.41
CA ARG A 78 -2.13 -3.97 -7.51
C ARG A 78 -0.79 -4.48 -8.07
N GLN A 79 -0.42 -5.74 -7.86
CA GLN A 79 0.79 -6.30 -8.46
C GLN A 79 0.60 -6.76 -9.91
N THR A 80 -0.53 -7.39 -10.23
CA THR A 80 -0.70 -8.12 -11.50
C THR A 80 -1.68 -7.47 -12.48
N GLN A 81 -2.55 -6.58 -11.99
CA GLN A 81 -3.72 -6.04 -12.71
C GLN A 81 -4.65 -7.13 -13.25
N ASP A 82 -4.60 -8.34 -12.68
CA ASP A 82 -5.34 -9.50 -13.16
C ASP A 82 -6.83 -9.42 -12.78
N PRO A 83 -7.76 -9.41 -13.76
CA PRO A 83 -9.19 -9.37 -13.51
C PRO A 83 -9.73 -10.51 -12.64
N LYS A 84 -9.01 -11.64 -12.47
CA LYS A 84 -9.46 -12.73 -11.59
C LYS A 84 -9.70 -12.27 -10.14
N TYR A 85 -9.03 -11.21 -9.70
CA TYR A 85 -9.19 -10.64 -8.37
C TYR A 85 -10.40 -9.70 -8.21
N HIS A 86 -11.14 -9.42 -9.29
CA HIS A 86 -12.34 -8.56 -9.23
C HIS A 86 -13.36 -9.03 -8.20
N PHE A 87 -13.57 -10.34 -8.05
CA PHE A 87 -14.47 -10.88 -7.03
C PHE A 87 -14.03 -10.52 -5.60
N ALA A 88 -12.73 -10.62 -5.32
CA ALA A 88 -12.18 -10.29 -4.01
C ALA A 88 -12.29 -8.79 -3.72
N ILE A 89 -12.05 -7.94 -4.73
CA ILE A 89 -12.23 -6.48 -4.60
C ILE A 89 -13.71 -6.13 -4.37
N TRP A 90 -14.64 -6.76 -5.10
CA TRP A 90 -16.07 -6.54 -4.87
C TRP A 90 -16.49 -6.99 -3.47
N THR A 91 -15.93 -8.09 -2.97
CA THR A 91 -16.13 -8.57 -1.59
C THR A 91 -15.63 -7.56 -0.57
N ASP A 92 -14.46 -6.93 -0.79
CA ASP A 92 -13.94 -5.84 0.05
C ASP A 92 -14.91 -4.65 0.07
N MET A 93 -15.35 -4.20 -1.11
CA MET A 93 -16.31 -3.09 -1.24
C MET A 93 -17.62 -3.38 -0.50
N ALA A 94 -18.16 -4.59 -0.63
CA ALA A 94 -19.39 -4.99 0.05
C ALA A 94 -19.22 -5.04 1.57
N TYR A 95 -18.06 -5.53 2.05
CA TYR A 95 -17.71 -5.51 3.47
C TYR A 95 -17.62 -4.07 3.99
N ILE A 96 -16.88 -3.19 3.31
CA ILE A 96 -16.74 -1.77 3.69
C ILE A 96 -18.10 -1.08 3.71
N ALA A 97 -18.95 -1.30 2.70
CA ALA A 97 -20.30 -0.75 2.65
C ALA A 97 -21.14 -1.20 3.85
N SER A 98 -21.10 -2.48 4.20
CA SER A 98 -21.80 -3.02 5.38
C SER A 98 -21.34 -2.33 6.67
N GLN A 99 -20.03 -2.12 6.84
CA GLN A 99 -19.49 -1.43 8.01
C GLN A 99 -19.93 0.04 8.05
N LEU A 100 -19.86 0.77 6.94
CA LEU A 100 -20.28 2.17 6.90
C LEU A 100 -21.79 2.34 7.06
N ASN A 101 -22.61 1.44 6.51
CA ASN A 101 -24.05 1.44 6.76
C ASN A 101 -24.33 1.34 8.26
N HIS A 102 -23.64 0.43 8.97
CA HIS A 102 -23.76 0.30 10.42
C HIS A 102 -23.27 1.54 11.17
N LEU A 103 -22.08 2.07 10.86
CA LEU A 103 -21.56 3.26 11.54
C LEU A 103 -22.47 4.48 11.29
N SER A 104 -23.01 4.62 10.08
CA SER A 104 -23.91 5.72 9.70
C SER A 104 -25.28 5.68 10.37
N SER A 105 -25.64 4.56 11.02
CA SER A 105 -26.83 4.47 11.86
C SER A 105 -26.58 4.90 13.31
N LEU A 106 -25.31 5.18 13.67
CA LEU A 106 -24.90 5.54 15.03
C LEU A 106 -24.51 7.03 15.14
N ILE A 107 -24.19 7.69 14.04
CA ILE A 107 -23.57 9.03 14.04
C ILE A 107 -24.44 10.14 14.65
N ASP A 108 -25.77 9.98 14.63
CA ASP A 108 -26.72 10.97 15.13
C ASP A 108 -26.90 10.90 16.67
N ASP A 109 -26.26 9.93 17.34
CA ASP A 109 -26.33 9.74 18.80
C ASP A 109 -24.93 9.52 19.40
N GLU A 110 -24.43 10.53 20.12
CA GLU A 110 -23.15 10.47 20.81
C GLU A 110 -23.06 9.31 21.83
N LYS A 111 -24.18 8.94 22.48
CA LYS A 111 -24.21 7.79 23.39
C LYS A 111 -24.03 6.49 22.64
N ALA A 112 -24.56 6.37 21.43
CA ALA A 112 -24.39 5.20 20.58
C ALA A 112 -22.93 5.05 20.11
N ILE A 113 -22.29 6.16 19.70
CA ILE A 113 -20.85 6.19 19.37
C ILE A 113 -20.02 5.73 20.58
N LEU A 114 -20.30 6.27 21.76
CA LEU A 114 -19.58 5.91 22.98
C LEU A 114 -19.81 4.44 23.37
N ALA A 115 -21.04 3.93 23.28
CA ALA A 115 -21.35 2.53 23.56
C ALA A 115 -20.62 1.57 22.61
N TYR A 116 -20.59 1.89 21.31
CA TYR A 116 -19.82 1.14 20.31
C TYR A 116 -18.33 1.13 20.67
N SER A 117 -17.79 2.30 21.00
CA SER A 117 -16.39 2.50 21.35
C SER A 117 -15.97 1.73 22.60
N MET A 118 -16.81 1.75 23.64
CA MET A 118 -16.59 0.98 24.87
C MET A 118 -16.64 -0.52 24.63
N LYS A 119 -17.56 -1.00 23.79
CA LYS A 119 -17.62 -2.41 23.39
C LYS A 119 -16.34 -2.84 22.66
N ARG A 120 -15.79 -1.98 21.80
CA ARG A 120 -14.50 -2.22 21.14
C ARG A 120 -13.34 -2.26 22.14
N LEU A 121 -13.32 -1.35 23.11
CA LEU A 121 -12.31 -1.32 24.18
C LEU A 121 -12.35 -2.61 25.03
N ASP A 122 -13.53 -3.12 25.38
CA ASP A 122 -13.66 -4.38 26.16
C ASP A 122 -13.02 -5.58 25.45
N GLY A 123 -12.98 -5.58 24.11
CA GLY A 123 -12.25 -6.61 23.36
C GLY A 123 -10.76 -6.71 23.72
N TYR A 124 -10.17 -5.63 24.24
CA TYR A 124 -8.77 -5.59 24.68
C TYR A 124 -8.60 -5.83 26.18
N SER A 125 -9.67 -5.79 26.99
CA SER A 125 -9.60 -5.89 28.45
C SER A 125 -9.15 -7.28 28.93
N LYS A 126 -9.44 -8.33 28.14
CA LYS A 126 -9.17 -9.74 28.47
C LYS A 126 -7.84 -10.27 27.93
N ALA A 127 -7.15 -9.47 27.12
CA ALA A 127 -5.95 -9.92 26.43
C ALA A 127 -4.72 -9.92 27.34
N ARG A 128 -3.90 -10.98 27.22
CA ARG A 128 -2.70 -11.17 28.05
C ARG A 128 -1.41 -10.70 27.38
N ASP A 129 -1.43 -10.56 26.05
CA ASP A 129 -0.25 -10.15 25.29
C ASP A 129 0.08 -8.67 25.53
N GLU A 130 1.36 -8.32 25.36
CA GLU A 130 1.86 -6.96 25.60
C GLU A 130 1.15 -5.92 24.72
N ARG A 131 0.94 -6.24 23.43
CA ARG A 131 0.37 -5.32 22.44
C ARG A 131 -1.05 -4.92 22.83
N SER A 132 -1.91 -5.89 23.14
CA SER A 132 -3.30 -5.62 23.51
C SER A 132 -3.41 -4.84 24.81
N ARG A 133 -2.58 -5.14 25.81
CA ARG A 133 -2.53 -4.38 27.08
C ARG A 133 -2.12 -2.93 26.86
N ARG A 134 -1.10 -2.66 26.03
CA ARG A 134 -0.69 -1.29 25.68
C ARG A 134 -1.79 -0.54 24.95
N ARG A 135 -2.46 -1.20 24.00
CA ARG A 135 -3.58 -0.63 23.24
C ARG A 135 -4.73 -0.25 24.15
N HIS A 136 -5.14 -1.13 25.05
CA HIS A 136 -6.16 -0.83 26.05
C HIS A 136 -5.74 0.34 26.96
N ALA A 137 -4.51 0.33 27.46
CA ALA A 137 -4.01 1.37 28.36
C ALA A 137 -3.95 2.75 27.68
N ALA A 138 -3.60 2.80 26.40
CA ALA A 138 -3.53 4.03 25.62
C ALA A 138 -4.92 4.61 25.31
N THR A 139 -5.93 3.77 25.11
CA THR A 139 -7.24 4.21 24.62
C THR A 139 -8.35 4.26 25.68
N LYS A 140 -8.13 3.72 26.88
CA LYS A 140 -9.18 3.68 27.93
C LYS A 140 -9.72 5.06 28.35
N HIS A 141 -8.93 6.11 28.19
CA HIS A 141 -9.33 7.48 28.55
C HIS A 141 -9.97 8.24 27.38
N ASP A 142 -9.84 7.73 26.16
CA ASP A 142 -10.55 8.20 24.97
C ASP A 142 -10.96 7.00 24.09
N PRO A 143 -12.02 6.28 24.47
CA PRO A 143 -12.47 5.12 23.71
C PRO A 143 -13.00 5.51 22.32
N LYS A 144 -13.43 6.78 22.11
CA LYS A 144 -13.98 7.24 20.82
C LYS A 144 -12.99 7.07 19.67
N TYR A 145 -11.68 7.00 19.95
CA TYR A 145 -10.65 6.63 18.98
C TYR A 145 -10.99 5.36 18.17
N PHE A 146 -11.61 4.35 18.81
CA PHE A 146 -12.00 3.12 18.12
C PHE A 146 -12.99 3.40 16.99
N PHE A 147 -14.01 4.21 17.27
CA PHE A 147 -15.00 4.59 16.28
C PHE A 147 -14.40 5.52 15.22
N MET A 148 -13.71 6.58 15.65
CA MET A 148 -13.23 7.64 14.75
C MET A 148 -12.07 7.19 13.87
N GLY A 149 -10.97 6.73 14.46
CA GLY A 149 -9.73 6.44 13.72
C GLY A 149 -9.65 5.02 13.17
N LEU A 150 -10.05 4.01 13.96
CA LEU A 150 -9.86 2.61 13.57
C LEU A 150 -10.96 2.08 12.65
N ASP A 151 -12.15 2.68 12.69
CA ASP A 151 -13.30 2.23 11.91
C ASP A 151 -13.76 3.31 10.91
N LEU A 152 -14.32 4.44 11.35
CA LEU A 152 -14.93 5.42 10.45
C LEU A 152 -13.95 6.00 9.43
N LEU A 153 -12.85 6.62 9.88
CA LEU A 153 -11.83 7.20 9.00
C LEU A 153 -11.26 6.15 8.04
N ARG A 154 -10.95 4.97 8.57
CA ARG A 154 -10.44 3.84 7.79
C ARG A 154 -11.38 3.48 6.64
N TYR A 155 -12.68 3.32 6.91
CA TYR A 155 -13.62 2.89 5.88
C TYR A 155 -13.93 4.00 4.88
N VAL A 156 -14.02 5.25 5.32
CA VAL A 156 -14.17 6.42 4.43
C VAL A 156 -12.97 6.52 3.48
N ALA A 157 -11.75 6.45 4.00
CA ALA A 157 -10.53 6.49 3.19
C ALA A 157 -10.45 5.33 2.19
N ARG A 158 -10.84 4.12 2.60
CA ARG A 158 -10.85 2.94 1.71
C ARG A 158 -11.89 3.04 0.59
N LEU A 159 -13.04 3.67 0.79
CA LEU A 159 -13.96 3.96 -0.30
C LEU A 159 -13.40 5.02 -1.25
N ASN A 160 -12.76 6.06 -0.71
CA ASN A 160 -12.15 7.12 -1.50
C ASN A 160 -11.07 6.56 -2.46
N GLU A 161 -10.30 5.54 -2.03
CA GLU A 161 -9.35 4.82 -2.91
C GLU A 161 -10.02 4.19 -4.15
N TYR A 162 -11.29 3.78 -4.04
CA TYR A 162 -12.07 3.24 -5.15
C TYR A 162 -12.76 4.32 -6.01
N GLY A 163 -12.67 5.59 -5.61
CA GLY A 163 -13.47 6.68 -6.20
C GLY A 163 -14.95 6.59 -5.84
N LEU A 164 -15.24 6.03 -4.67
CA LEU A 164 -16.59 5.86 -4.13
C LEU A 164 -16.76 6.67 -2.85
N LYS A 165 -18.01 6.94 -2.50
CA LYS A 165 -18.41 7.48 -1.21
C LYS A 165 -19.67 6.82 -0.69
N HIS A 166 -19.96 7.01 0.59
CA HIS A 166 -21.22 6.55 1.18
C HIS A 166 -22.34 7.58 0.91
N LYS A 167 -23.61 7.16 0.87
CA LYS A 167 -24.75 8.08 0.67
C LYS A 167 -24.89 9.15 1.77
N LYS A 168 -24.35 8.87 2.96
CA LYS A 168 -24.24 9.81 4.09
C LYS A 168 -22.82 10.38 4.26
N ASP A 169 -22.01 10.46 3.19
CA ASP A 169 -20.59 10.89 3.27
C ASP A 169 -20.40 12.23 4.00
N ALA A 170 -21.21 13.24 3.68
CA ALA A 170 -21.14 14.54 4.33
C ALA A 170 -21.32 14.46 5.86
N ALA A 171 -22.35 13.74 6.33
CA ALA A 171 -22.61 13.57 7.75
C ALA A 171 -21.53 12.73 8.45
N LEU A 172 -20.99 11.71 7.76
CA LEU A 172 -19.88 10.90 8.29
C LEU A 172 -18.60 11.73 8.47
N ARG A 173 -18.29 12.59 7.49
CA ARG A 173 -17.14 13.51 7.54
C ARG A 173 -17.33 14.61 8.58
N GLU A 174 -18.54 15.14 8.72
CA GLU A 174 -18.86 16.09 9.79
C GLU A 174 -18.54 15.51 11.17
N VAL A 175 -18.95 14.27 11.43
CA VAL A 175 -18.62 13.55 12.67
C VAL A 175 -17.11 13.34 12.84
N LEU A 176 -16.40 12.95 11.77
CA LEU A 176 -14.92 12.83 11.80
C LEU A 176 -14.25 14.14 12.19
N ASN A 177 -14.70 15.27 11.65
CA ASN A 177 -14.11 16.59 11.85
C ASN A 177 -14.37 17.15 13.26
N THR A 178 -15.23 16.51 14.06
CA THR A 178 -15.37 16.83 15.48
C THR A 178 -14.29 16.20 16.37
N TYR A 179 -13.52 15.25 15.83
CA TYR A 179 -12.54 14.50 16.60
C TYR A 179 -11.13 15.10 16.47
N ASP A 180 -10.48 15.37 17.59
CA ASP A 180 -9.12 15.92 17.64
C ASP A 180 -8.07 14.85 17.29
N PHE A 181 -7.90 14.60 15.99
CA PHE A 181 -6.89 13.69 15.48
C PHE A 181 -5.47 14.14 15.79
N LYS A 182 -5.21 15.45 15.87
CA LYS A 182 -3.87 15.99 16.15
C LYS A 182 -3.37 15.54 17.52
N THR A 183 -4.20 15.64 18.56
CA THR A 183 -3.84 15.17 19.90
C THR A 183 -3.51 13.68 19.90
N VAL A 184 -4.30 12.86 19.20
CA VAL A 184 -4.09 11.40 19.15
C VAL A 184 -2.84 11.02 18.35
N LEU A 185 -2.62 11.66 17.21
CA LEU A 185 -1.49 11.40 16.32
C LEU A 185 -0.16 11.85 16.93
N THR A 186 -0.18 12.82 17.86
CA THR A 186 1.03 13.34 18.51
C THR A 186 1.27 12.78 19.92
N ASP A 187 0.35 11.99 20.47
CA ASP A 187 0.52 11.37 21.79
C ASP A 187 1.51 10.18 21.75
N LYS A 188 2.56 10.26 22.58
CA LYS A 188 3.63 9.24 22.63
C LYS A 188 3.13 7.88 23.10
N THR A 189 2.10 7.82 23.94
CA THR A 189 1.50 6.56 24.42
C THR A 189 0.70 5.90 23.29
N MET A 190 -0.06 6.68 22.53
CA MET A 190 -0.79 6.25 21.35
C MET A 190 0.16 5.75 20.27
N ILE A 191 1.23 6.49 19.95
CA ILE A 191 2.27 6.04 19.00
C ILE A 191 2.87 4.71 19.44
N LYS A 192 3.19 4.56 20.73
CA LYS A 192 3.75 3.31 21.28
C LYS A 192 2.78 2.12 21.28
N ALA A 193 1.48 2.34 21.06
CA ALA A 193 0.45 1.30 21.02
C ALA A 193 -0.13 1.04 19.61
N TRP A 194 -0.11 2.06 18.74
CA TRP A 194 -0.86 2.12 17.49
C TRP A 194 -0.06 2.68 16.30
N ALA A 195 1.28 2.75 16.40
CA ALA A 195 2.22 3.23 15.40
C ALA A 195 1.75 3.13 13.93
N ALA A 196 1.56 1.91 13.41
CA ALA A 196 1.13 1.70 12.03
C ALA A 196 -0.26 2.27 11.72
N GLN A 197 -1.21 2.13 12.65
CA GLN A 197 -2.57 2.66 12.46
C GLN A 197 -2.55 4.19 12.40
N LEU A 198 -1.81 4.84 13.29
CA LEU A 198 -1.68 6.30 13.32
C LEU A 198 -0.98 6.83 12.06
N ALA A 199 0.07 6.14 11.58
CA ALA A 199 0.71 6.47 10.31
C ALA A 199 -0.31 6.47 9.17
N ASN A 200 -1.09 5.39 9.06
CA ASN A 200 -2.14 5.33 8.03
C ASN A 200 -3.16 6.46 8.16
N GLN A 201 -3.59 6.77 9.39
CA GLN A 201 -4.60 7.79 9.64
C GLN A 201 -4.12 9.19 9.27
N ALA A 202 -2.86 9.55 9.57
CA ALA A 202 -2.30 10.84 9.18
C ALA A 202 -2.36 11.05 7.65
N TYR A 203 -2.01 10.02 6.88
CA TYR A 203 -2.11 10.06 5.42
C TYR A 203 -3.55 9.96 4.91
N TRP A 204 -4.42 9.18 5.56
CA TRP A 204 -5.82 9.07 5.17
C TRP A 204 -6.55 10.40 5.28
N LEU A 205 -6.37 11.13 6.38
CA LEU A 205 -6.97 12.47 6.57
C LEU A 205 -6.60 13.39 5.41
N LYS A 206 -5.30 13.49 5.09
CA LYS A 206 -4.79 14.21 3.93
C LYS A 206 -5.41 13.74 2.61
N GLN A 207 -5.44 12.42 2.37
CA GLN A 207 -5.90 11.83 1.11
C GLN A 207 -7.39 12.03 0.85
N ILE A 208 -8.20 12.11 1.91
CA ILE A 208 -9.64 12.38 1.78
C ILE A 208 -9.97 13.88 1.80
N GLY A 209 -8.97 14.75 1.95
CA GLY A 209 -9.13 16.21 1.96
C GLY A 209 -9.52 16.83 3.29
N GLU A 210 -9.37 16.11 4.41
CA GLU A 210 -9.43 16.71 5.75
C GLU A 210 -8.02 17.25 6.14
N GLU A 211 -7.69 17.31 7.43
CA GLU A 211 -6.42 17.86 7.93
C GLU A 211 -5.17 17.11 7.41
N ASP A 212 -4.13 17.87 7.04
CA ASP A 212 -2.80 17.31 6.75
C ASP A 212 -1.94 17.34 8.02
N LEU A 213 -1.90 16.21 8.74
CA LEU A 213 -1.16 16.03 9.99
C LEU A 213 0.07 15.14 9.84
N VAL A 214 0.53 14.92 8.59
CA VAL A 214 1.64 13.99 8.30
C VAL A 214 2.94 14.46 8.94
N SER A 215 3.24 15.76 8.89
CA SER A 215 4.47 16.32 9.46
C SER A 215 4.47 16.22 10.99
N GLU A 216 3.37 16.61 11.63
CA GLU A 216 3.21 16.50 13.08
C GLU A 216 3.31 15.05 13.57
N PHE A 217 2.64 14.12 12.90
CA PHE A 217 2.74 12.70 13.22
C PHE A 217 4.19 12.21 13.08
N THR A 218 4.86 12.54 11.98
CA THR A 218 6.24 12.08 11.71
C THR A 218 7.21 12.60 12.77
N GLN A 219 7.08 13.86 13.18
CA GLN A 219 7.88 14.43 14.25
C GLN A 219 7.61 13.70 15.58
N ALA A 220 6.34 13.58 15.97
CA ALA A 220 5.98 12.92 17.22
C ALA A 220 6.40 11.44 17.25
N PHE A 221 6.37 10.77 16.08
CA PHE A 221 6.84 9.40 15.92
C PHE A 221 8.33 9.26 16.21
N GLN A 222 9.16 10.13 15.62
CA GLN A 222 10.60 10.16 15.88
C GLN A 222 10.90 10.44 17.36
N GLU A 223 10.14 11.34 17.98
CA GLU A 223 10.29 11.62 19.42
C GLU A 223 9.83 10.47 20.33
N ALA A 224 8.85 9.66 19.89
CA ALA A 224 8.38 8.50 20.62
C ALA A 224 9.36 7.32 20.53
N TYR A 225 10.10 7.23 19.42
CA TYR A 225 11.09 6.19 19.12
C TYR A 225 12.45 6.76 18.67
N PRO A 226 13.15 7.52 19.53
CA PRO A 226 14.51 7.95 19.23
C PRO A 226 15.41 6.72 19.10
N GLU A 227 16.15 6.62 18.00
CA GLU A 227 17.02 5.46 17.67
C GLU A 227 17.96 5.07 18.81
N ARG A 228 18.57 6.04 19.47
CA ARG A 228 19.49 5.80 20.60
C ARG A 228 18.86 5.04 21.78
N GLU A 229 17.53 4.92 21.84
CA GLU A 229 16.79 4.24 22.91
C GLU A 229 16.31 2.84 22.51
N ASP A 230 16.67 2.34 21.33
CA ASP A 230 16.20 1.03 20.83
C ASP A 230 16.59 -0.13 21.75
N TYR A 231 17.75 -0.02 22.42
CA TYR A 231 18.22 -0.99 23.40
C TYR A 231 17.28 -1.17 24.60
N ARG A 232 16.32 -0.25 24.82
CA ARG A 232 15.31 -0.32 25.88
C ARG A 232 13.98 -0.92 25.41
N LEU A 233 13.81 -1.15 24.11
CA LEU A 233 12.56 -1.67 23.55
C LEU A 233 12.48 -3.18 23.75
N SER A 234 11.30 -3.67 24.15
CA SER A 234 10.99 -5.09 23.97
C SER A 234 10.92 -5.44 22.49
N THR A 235 11.05 -6.72 22.13
CA THR A 235 10.85 -7.21 20.76
C THR A 235 9.52 -6.74 20.16
N GLN A 236 8.46 -6.69 20.97
CA GLN A 236 7.15 -6.22 20.52
C GLN A 236 7.13 -4.71 20.28
N GLN A 237 7.81 -3.91 21.11
CA GLN A 237 7.92 -2.46 20.91
C GLN A 237 8.80 -2.11 19.72
N PHE A 238 9.92 -2.82 19.56
CA PHE A 238 10.79 -2.69 18.40
C PHE A 238 10.04 -3.03 17.12
N SER A 239 9.31 -4.16 17.10
CA SER A 239 8.46 -4.51 15.96
C SER A 239 7.39 -3.44 15.69
N ASN A 240 6.77 -2.85 16.73
CA ASN A 240 5.77 -1.79 16.57
C ASN A 240 6.36 -0.48 16.01
N LYS A 241 7.58 -0.12 16.41
CA LYS A 241 8.35 0.97 15.79
C LYS A 241 8.52 0.72 14.29
N LEU A 242 9.01 -0.47 13.93
CA LEU A 242 9.27 -0.80 12.52
C LEU A 242 8.00 -0.81 11.69
N TYR A 243 6.89 -1.36 12.20
CA TYR A 243 5.59 -1.23 11.53
C TYR A 243 5.16 0.23 11.37
N GLY A 244 5.45 1.11 12.32
CA GLY A 244 5.20 2.55 12.16
C GLY A 244 5.99 3.14 11.00
N MET A 245 7.29 2.85 10.94
CA MET A 245 8.19 3.32 9.87
C MET A 245 7.75 2.78 8.50
N THR A 246 7.46 1.48 8.38
CA THR A 246 6.98 0.91 7.13
C THR A 246 5.66 1.56 6.71
N HIS A 247 4.72 1.75 7.63
CA HIS A 247 3.42 2.34 7.32
C HIS A 247 3.45 3.83 6.97
N ILE A 248 4.45 4.60 7.38
CA ILE A 248 4.66 5.97 6.86
C ILE A 248 4.88 5.90 5.34
N ILE A 249 5.78 5.02 4.89
CA ILE A 249 6.09 4.82 3.47
C ILE A 249 4.91 4.18 2.71
N LEU A 250 4.31 3.14 3.29
CA LEU A 250 3.20 2.44 2.65
C LEU A 250 2.00 3.37 2.47
N ALA A 251 1.66 4.17 3.49
CA ALA A 251 0.55 5.11 3.40
C ALA A 251 0.85 6.26 2.44
N ASP A 252 2.08 6.78 2.42
CA ASP A 252 2.49 7.76 1.41
C ASP A 252 2.31 7.19 0.01
N SER A 253 2.77 5.96 -0.26
CA SER A 253 2.64 5.29 -1.57
C SER A 253 1.20 5.01 -2.02
N GLY A 254 0.19 5.42 -1.24
CA GLY A 254 -1.21 5.10 -1.46
C GLY A 254 -1.46 3.59 -1.33
N TYR A 255 -0.71 2.92 -0.45
CA TYR A 255 -0.65 1.46 -0.33
C TYR A 255 -0.29 0.78 -1.66
N TYR A 256 0.95 0.97 -2.10
CA TYR A 256 1.55 0.35 -3.28
C TYR A 256 1.05 0.85 -4.63
N GLN A 257 0.43 2.03 -4.68
CA GLN A 257 -0.19 2.57 -5.90
C GLN A 257 0.73 3.52 -6.67
N LYS A 258 1.71 4.14 -6.00
CA LYS A 258 2.72 5.00 -6.63
C LYS A 258 4.11 4.70 -6.08
N THR A 259 5.11 4.98 -6.90
CA THR A 259 6.51 5.07 -6.48
C THR A 259 6.67 6.24 -5.51
N ILE A 260 7.59 6.10 -4.56
CA ILE A 260 8.00 7.19 -3.66
C ILE A 260 9.47 7.55 -3.89
N LYS A 261 9.91 8.71 -3.41
CA LYS A 261 11.33 9.08 -3.44
C LYS A 261 11.97 8.71 -2.11
N GLU A 262 13.16 8.13 -2.18
CA GLU A 262 13.96 7.82 -0.98
C GLU A 262 14.17 9.08 -0.11
N SER A 263 14.49 10.21 -0.77
CA SER A 263 14.77 11.50 -0.12
C SER A 263 13.63 12.01 0.76
N ASP A 264 12.39 11.63 0.47
CA ASP A 264 11.22 12.10 1.22
C ASP A 264 11.13 11.40 2.59
N HIS A 265 11.80 10.26 2.75
CA HIS A 265 11.80 9.41 3.95
C HIS A 265 13.20 8.95 4.35
N GLN A 266 14.23 9.75 4.05
CA GLN A 266 15.65 9.35 4.15
C GLN A 266 16.01 8.73 5.52
N TRP A 267 15.49 9.30 6.61
CA TRP A 267 15.75 8.83 7.97
C TRP A 267 15.26 7.38 8.22
N ILE A 268 14.18 6.94 7.55
CA ILE A 268 13.69 5.56 7.62
C ILE A 268 14.62 4.64 6.83
N TYR A 269 15.02 5.05 5.62
CA TYR A 269 15.91 4.25 4.78
C TYR A 269 17.30 4.07 5.40
N ASP A 270 17.88 5.14 5.93
CA ASP A 270 19.17 5.10 6.63
C ASP A 270 19.10 4.19 7.85
N TYR A 271 18.01 4.28 8.62
CA TYR A 271 17.76 3.41 9.76
C TYR A 271 17.64 1.94 9.33
N PHE A 272 16.85 1.62 8.30
CA PHE A 272 16.72 0.24 7.83
C PHE A 272 18.02 -0.34 7.29
N ARG A 273 18.84 0.44 6.56
CA ARG A 273 20.17 -0.01 6.09
C ARG A 273 21.11 -0.29 7.26
N THR A 274 21.11 0.59 8.25
CA THR A 274 21.98 0.44 9.44
C THR A 274 21.59 -0.76 10.29
N HIS A 275 20.29 -1.06 10.40
CA HIS A 275 19.75 -2.02 11.36
C HIS A 275 19.19 -3.30 10.74
N ILE A 276 19.43 -3.58 9.46
CA ILE A 276 18.80 -4.72 8.76
C ILE A 276 19.06 -6.06 9.45
N ASP A 277 20.24 -6.30 10.00
CA ASP A 277 20.54 -7.55 10.70
C ASP A 277 19.80 -7.67 12.03
N ASP A 278 19.65 -6.58 12.78
CA ASP A 278 18.84 -6.55 14.00
C ASP A 278 17.35 -6.68 13.70
N ILE A 279 16.87 -6.06 12.61
CA ILE A 279 15.50 -6.23 12.11
C ILE A 279 15.24 -7.71 11.81
N VAL A 280 16.12 -8.36 11.05
CA VAL A 280 15.98 -9.80 10.73
C VAL A 280 16.01 -10.66 12.00
N LYS A 281 16.86 -10.33 12.97
CA LYS A 281 17.05 -11.12 14.18
C LYS A 281 15.91 -11.00 15.19
N TYR A 282 15.32 -9.80 15.32
CA TYR A 282 14.40 -9.47 16.41
C TYR A 282 12.98 -9.19 15.96
N THR A 283 12.62 -9.51 14.72
CA THR A 283 11.27 -9.26 14.20
C THR A 283 10.71 -10.45 13.44
N LYS A 284 9.48 -10.31 12.97
CA LYS A 284 8.72 -11.35 12.28
C LYS A 284 8.83 -11.15 10.77
N GLU A 285 8.54 -12.20 10.02
CA GLU A 285 8.71 -12.20 8.57
C GLU A 285 7.82 -11.16 7.86
N ASP A 286 6.66 -10.80 8.41
CA ASP A 286 5.84 -9.73 7.84
C ASP A 286 6.49 -8.35 7.98
N VAL A 287 7.14 -8.05 9.11
CA VAL A 287 7.93 -6.81 9.28
C VAL A 287 9.09 -6.78 8.29
N ILE A 288 9.85 -7.88 8.18
CA ILE A 288 10.99 -8.00 7.26
C ILE A 288 10.54 -7.82 5.80
N ALA A 289 9.38 -8.37 5.45
CA ALA A 289 8.80 -8.22 4.12
C ALA A 289 8.36 -6.78 3.84
N GLU A 290 7.70 -6.11 4.79
CA GLU A 290 7.34 -4.70 4.64
C GLU A 290 8.57 -3.82 4.49
N VAL A 291 9.63 -4.03 5.28
CA VAL A 291 10.91 -3.32 5.13
C VAL A 291 11.44 -3.45 3.71
N GLY A 292 11.57 -4.66 3.17
CA GLY A 292 12.03 -4.85 1.79
C GLY A 292 11.11 -4.20 0.75
N LEU A 293 9.79 -4.27 0.95
CA LEU A 293 8.81 -3.62 0.08
C LEU A 293 8.94 -2.09 0.07
N THR A 294 9.35 -1.46 1.18
CA THR A 294 9.56 0.00 1.20
C THR A 294 10.70 0.46 0.28
N PHE A 295 11.75 -0.34 0.11
CA PHE A 295 12.83 -0.06 -0.84
C PHE A 295 12.39 -0.29 -2.28
N LEU A 296 11.65 -1.37 -2.52
CA LEU A 296 11.06 -1.65 -3.84
C LEU A 296 10.09 -0.55 -4.29
N LEU A 297 9.35 0.07 -3.36
CA LEU A 297 8.50 1.23 -3.63
C LEU A 297 9.29 2.50 -4.02
N ALA A 298 10.56 2.59 -3.65
CA ALA A 298 11.45 3.68 -4.03
C ALA A 298 12.28 3.39 -5.28
N GLY A 299 12.09 2.24 -5.94
CA GLY A 299 12.91 1.83 -7.09
C GLY A 299 14.35 1.49 -6.71
N LEU A 300 14.54 0.93 -5.51
CA LEU A 300 15.85 0.53 -4.97
C LEU A 300 16.00 -0.99 -4.99
N GLU A 301 15.67 -1.63 -6.11
CA GLU A 301 15.63 -3.10 -6.24
C GLU A 301 16.97 -3.79 -5.94
N ASP A 302 18.08 -3.11 -6.20
CA ASP A 302 19.44 -3.63 -6.00
C ASP A 302 20.01 -3.39 -4.59
N ASP A 303 19.28 -2.68 -3.72
CA ASP A 303 19.73 -2.35 -2.38
C ASP A 303 19.96 -3.62 -1.53
N PRO A 304 21.04 -3.69 -0.73
CA PRO A 304 21.32 -4.83 0.14
C PRO A 304 20.15 -5.21 1.07
N VAL A 305 19.34 -4.24 1.51
CA VAL A 305 18.17 -4.50 2.36
C VAL A 305 17.13 -5.35 1.61
N VAL A 306 16.88 -5.07 0.33
CA VAL A 306 15.95 -5.87 -0.50
C VAL A 306 16.45 -7.30 -0.62
N LYS A 307 17.72 -7.48 -0.97
CA LYS A 307 18.34 -8.81 -1.13
C LYS A 307 18.28 -9.61 0.17
N ARG A 308 18.57 -8.96 1.30
CA ARG A 308 18.54 -9.58 2.62
C ARG A 308 17.12 -9.98 3.03
N SER A 309 16.14 -9.08 2.85
CA SER A 309 14.74 -9.40 3.11
C SER A 309 14.24 -10.55 2.22
N GLN A 310 14.50 -10.52 0.91
CA GLN A 310 14.09 -11.59 0.00
C GLN A 310 14.70 -12.94 0.37
N GLU A 311 15.98 -12.99 0.74
CA GLU A 311 16.62 -14.22 1.20
C GLU A 311 15.94 -14.79 2.44
N VAL A 312 15.73 -13.97 3.47
CA VAL A 312 15.11 -14.41 4.73
C VAL A 312 13.69 -14.92 4.48
N ILE A 313 12.89 -14.16 3.73
CA ILE A 313 11.50 -14.53 3.44
C ILE A 313 11.41 -15.79 2.59
N ARG A 314 12.25 -15.92 1.56
CA ARG A 314 12.30 -17.14 0.74
C ARG A 314 12.65 -18.36 1.59
N ASN A 315 13.61 -18.22 2.50
CA ASN A 315 14.05 -19.32 3.36
C ASN A 315 13.03 -19.70 4.44
N ALA A 316 12.14 -18.77 4.81
CA ALA A 316 11.08 -19.01 5.79
C ALA A 316 9.85 -19.75 5.21
N ILE A 317 9.75 -19.90 3.89
CA ILE A 317 8.64 -20.62 3.25
C ILE A 317 8.82 -22.13 3.48
N ASP A 318 7.85 -22.72 4.19
CA ASP A 318 7.78 -24.17 4.30
C ASP A 318 7.26 -24.75 2.98
N ARG A 319 8.06 -25.60 2.33
CA ARG A 319 7.71 -26.19 1.03
C ARG A 319 6.55 -27.17 1.08
N LYS A 320 6.32 -27.82 2.23
CA LYS A 320 5.22 -28.79 2.40
C LYS A 320 3.89 -28.06 2.55
N TYR A 321 3.87 -26.97 3.33
CA TYR A 321 2.66 -26.19 3.57
C TYR A 321 2.45 -25.07 2.54
N GLY A 322 3.48 -24.75 1.76
CA GLY A 322 3.45 -23.71 0.73
C GLY A 322 3.29 -22.31 1.30
N MET A 323 3.68 -22.08 2.55
CA MET A 323 3.51 -20.78 3.23
C MET A 323 4.50 -20.63 4.38
N ILE A 324 4.62 -19.40 4.87
CA ILE A 324 5.43 -19.07 6.05
C ILE A 324 4.61 -19.35 7.32
N PRO A 325 5.12 -20.15 8.29
CA PRO A 325 4.46 -20.46 9.57
C PRO A 325 4.47 -19.29 10.53
N SER A 326 3.55 -19.26 11.51
CA SER A 326 3.52 -18.29 12.61
C SER A 326 4.84 -18.31 13.41
N VAL A 327 5.06 -17.30 14.25
CA VAL A 327 6.23 -17.29 15.16
C VAL A 327 6.27 -18.48 16.12
N SER A 328 5.14 -19.15 16.35
CA SER A 328 5.06 -20.39 17.14
C SER A 328 5.13 -21.65 16.27
N GLY A 329 5.40 -21.53 14.97
CA GLY A 329 5.49 -22.65 14.02
C GLY A 329 4.16 -23.14 13.46
N ASP A 330 3.04 -22.45 13.72
CA ASP A 330 1.71 -22.88 13.28
C ASP A 330 1.38 -22.43 11.85
N PHE A 331 0.53 -23.20 11.15
CA PHE A 331 0.15 -22.97 9.75
C PHE A 331 -1.32 -22.56 9.60
N ASP A 332 -1.90 -21.84 10.56
CA ASP A 332 -3.24 -21.28 10.43
C ASP A 332 -3.30 -20.37 9.19
N PHE A 333 -4.01 -20.88 8.19
CA PHE A 333 -4.12 -20.30 6.86
C PHE A 333 -4.68 -18.89 6.91
N ALA A 334 -5.73 -18.67 7.70
CA ALA A 334 -6.36 -17.38 7.82
C ALA A 334 -5.45 -16.41 8.56
N TYR A 335 -4.91 -16.79 9.71
CA TYR A 335 -4.03 -15.95 10.52
C TYR A 335 -2.76 -15.55 9.76
N GLY A 336 -2.20 -16.43 8.94
CA GLY A 336 -1.00 -16.20 8.15
C GLY A 336 -1.16 -15.30 6.91
N GLU A 337 -2.38 -14.88 6.55
CA GLU A 337 -2.66 -14.20 5.26
C GLU A 337 -1.80 -12.95 5.05
N HIS A 338 -1.76 -12.01 6.00
CA HIS A 338 -1.01 -10.76 5.86
C HIS A 338 0.48 -11.00 5.56
N ARG A 339 1.11 -11.89 6.32
CA ARG A 339 2.52 -12.22 6.11
C ARG A 339 2.78 -12.83 4.74
N ASN A 340 1.92 -13.76 4.33
CA ASN A 340 2.15 -14.50 3.10
C ASN A 340 1.82 -13.68 1.85
N VAL A 341 0.83 -12.78 1.89
CA VAL A 341 0.61 -11.84 0.78
C VAL A 341 1.79 -10.87 0.61
N LEU A 342 2.38 -10.39 1.71
CA LEU A 342 3.59 -9.56 1.65
C LEU A 342 4.79 -10.35 1.10
N ALA A 343 4.93 -11.63 1.46
CA ALA A 343 5.98 -12.49 0.93
C ALA A 343 5.87 -12.65 -0.60
N ILE A 344 4.67 -12.88 -1.13
CA ILE A 344 4.43 -12.94 -2.58
C ILE A 344 4.87 -11.62 -3.23
N MET A 345 4.43 -10.48 -2.68
CA MET A 345 4.75 -9.16 -3.23
C MET A 345 6.25 -8.87 -3.21
N LEU A 346 6.97 -9.22 -2.14
CA LEU A 346 8.39 -8.98 -2.01
C LEU A 346 9.22 -9.83 -2.98
N LEU A 347 8.86 -11.11 -3.10
CA LEU A 347 9.62 -12.09 -3.86
C LEU A 347 9.35 -11.99 -5.36
N ASP A 348 8.13 -11.61 -5.76
CA ASP A 348 7.75 -11.39 -7.15
C ASP A 348 7.23 -9.97 -7.40
N TRP A 349 7.97 -9.00 -6.86
CA TRP A 349 7.67 -7.58 -7.04
C TRP A 349 7.55 -7.21 -8.50
N LYS A 350 6.46 -6.52 -8.85
CA LYS A 350 6.22 -6.07 -10.23
C LYS A 350 6.60 -4.61 -10.41
N GLN A 351 5.81 -3.73 -9.81
CA GLN A 351 5.94 -2.27 -9.76
C GLN A 351 4.68 -1.73 -9.06
N PRO A 352 4.69 -0.48 -8.58
CA PRO A 352 3.47 0.16 -8.13
C PRO A 352 2.49 0.29 -9.30
N ASN A 353 1.28 -0.25 -9.15
CA ASN A 353 0.18 0.01 -10.07
C ASN A 353 -1.00 0.60 -9.32
N GLN A 354 -1.72 1.49 -9.99
CA GLN A 354 -2.97 2.04 -9.46
C GLN A 354 -3.94 0.90 -9.13
N GLY A 355 -4.64 1.07 -8.01
CA GLY A 355 -5.70 0.17 -7.61
C GLY A 355 -6.91 0.26 -8.54
N PRO A 356 -7.88 -0.66 -8.37
CA PRO A 356 -9.15 -0.54 -9.07
C PRO A 356 -9.84 0.73 -8.61
N ASN A 357 -10.43 1.50 -9.52
CA ASN A 357 -11.27 2.66 -9.19
C ASN A 357 -12.29 2.90 -10.31
N VAL A 358 -13.31 3.72 -10.04
CA VAL A 358 -14.39 3.99 -10.99
C VAL A 358 -13.92 4.41 -12.39
N ALA A 359 -12.78 5.11 -12.48
CA ALA A 359 -12.23 5.57 -13.75
C ALA A 359 -11.42 4.48 -14.49
N LYS A 360 -10.66 3.65 -13.78
CA LYS A 360 -9.74 2.66 -14.36
C LYS A 360 -10.38 1.29 -14.57
N THR A 361 -11.31 0.89 -13.72
CA THR A 361 -11.99 -0.41 -13.78
C THR A 361 -13.51 -0.28 -13.71
N PRO A 362 -14.15 0.52 -14.59
CA PRO A 362 -15.57 0.87 -14.48
C PRO A 362 -16.52 -0.34 -14.49
N ALA A 363 -16.12 -1.45 -15.10
CA ALA A 363 -16.90 -2.69 -15.10
C ALA A 363 -17.19 -3.23 -13.69
N LEU A 364 -16.25 -3.06 -12.75
CA LEU A 364 -16.38 -3.50 -11.35
C LEU A 364 -17.44 -2.71 -10.58
N TYR A 365 -17.73 -1.48 -11.02
CA TYR A 365 -18.57 -0.51 -10.33
C TYR A 365 -19.98 -0.38 -10.92
N ARG A 366 -20.34 -1.23 -11.90
CA ARG A 366 -21.69 -1.24 -12.50
C ARG A 366 -22.79 -1.59 -11.49
N ARG A 367 -22.45 -2.35 -10.44
CA ARG A 367 -23.35 -2.75 -9.36
C ARG A 367 -22.67 -2.50 -8.02
N LEU A 368 -22.94 -1.33 -7.46
CA LEU A 368 -22.41 -0.94 -6.17
C LEU A 368 -23.19 -1.63 -5.03
N PRO A 369 -22.50 -2.06 -3.96
CA PRO A 369 -23.14 -2.42 -2.71
C PRO A 369 -24.08 -1.33 -2.18
N PHE A 370 -25.11 -1.74 -1.44
CA PHE A 370 -26.06 -0.80 -0.84
C PHE A 370 -25.34 0.22 0.07
N GLY A 371 -25.75 1.48 -0.04
CA GLY A 371 -25.16 2.59 0.71
C GLY A 371 -24.01 3.31 -0.01
N LEU A 372 -23.50 2.77 -1.13
CA LEU A 372 -22.42 3.40 -1.89
C LEU A 372 -22.92 4.15 -3.12
N GLU A 373 -22.18 5.17 -3.53
CA GLU A 373 -22.33 5.91 -4.78
C GLU A 373 -20.96 6.35 -5.33
N THR A 374 -20.90 6.66 -6.63
CA THR A 374 -19.68 7.18 -7.25
C THR A 374 -19.39 8.59 -6.76
N GLN A 375 -18.13 8.86 -6.44
CA GLN A 375 -17.69 10.21 -6.15
C GLN A 375 -17.55 11.00 -7.45
N ALA A 376 -18.02 12.25 -7.46
CA ALA A 376 -17.72 13.15 -8.59
C ALA A 376 -16.20 13.38 -8.65
N PRO A 377 -15.60 13.56 -9.84
CA PRO A 377 -14.19 13.89 -9.94
C PRO A 377 -13.93 15.17 -9.14
N THR A 378 -13.04 15.09 -8.14
CA THR A 378 -12.52 16.28 -7.46
C THR A 378 -11.79 17.11 -8.52
N GLN A 379 -12.22 18.37 -8.73
CA GLN A 379 -11.45 19.31 -9.54
C GLN A 379 -10.14 19.58 -8.80
N SER A 380 -9.04 19.08 -9.35
CA SER A 380 -7.69 19.22 -8.81
C SER A 380 -7.16 20.63 -8.96
#